data_AF-A0A9E0WG74-F1
#
_entry.id   AF-A0A9E0WG74-F1
#
_cell.length_a   1.000
_cell.length_b   1.000
_cell.length_c   1.000
_cell.angle_alpha   90.00
_cell.angle_beta   90.00
_cell.angle_gamma   90.00
#
_symmetry.space_group_name_H-M   'P 1'
#
loop_
_entity.id
_entity.type
_entity.pdbx_description
1 polymer ?
#
loop_
_entity_poly.entity_id
_entity_poly.type
_entity_poly.pdbx_seq_one_letter_code
_entity_poly.pdbx_strand_id
1 'polypeptide(L)'
;MSLSPDQWVEAHLGPIAEALSSFVFYTVPIAGTDVPLIVMWTAVAGLFFTFYLRLINVRALWLAIRHARGDFADPDARGEISHFKAVATAVSGTVGVGNIGGVAVAISLGGPGAAFWLFTAGLLSMSTKLVECTLGVKYRRYNADGSVSG
;
A
#
# COMPACT_ATOMS: atom_id res chain seq x y z
N MET A 1 -34.52 21.99 13.29
CA MET A 1 -33.32 21.35 13.86
C MET A 1 -32.37 21.09 12.70
N SER A 2 -31.29 21.86 12.57
CA SER A 2 -30.26 21.62 11.55
C SER A 2 -29.48 20.36 11.92
N LEU A 3 -29.28 19.45 10.97
CA LEU A 3 -28.41 18.27 11.14
C LEU A 3 -27.03 18.71 11.64
N SER A 4 -26.44 17.97 12.59
CA SER A 4 -25.03 18.20 12.93
C SER A 4 -24.15 17.89 11.71
N PRO A 5 -22.95 18.49 11.60
CA PRO A 5 -22.04 18.19 10.49
C PRO A 5 -21.80 16.68 10.31
N ASP A 6 -21.66 15.94 11.41
CA ASP A 6 -21.46 14.49 11.38
C ASP A 6 -22.68 13.74 10.84
N GLN A 7 -23.89 14.15 11.24
CA GLN A 7 -25.14 13.52 10.77
C GLN A 7 -25.39 13.82 9.28
N TRP A 8 -24.98 15.01 8.81
CA TRP A 8 -25.05 15.33 7.39
C TRP A 8 -24.08 14.48 6.57
N VAL A 9 -22.85 14.31 7.07
CA VAL A 9 -21.82 13.45 6.45
C VAL A 9 -22.32 12.01 6.40
N GLU A 10 -22.82 11.47 7.51
CA GLU A 10 -23.30 10.10 7.58
C GLU A 10 -24.48 9.85 6.63
N ALA A 11 -25.44 10.79 6.56
CA ALA A 11 -26.62 10.66 5.71
C ALA A 11 -26.30 10.62 4.20
N HIS A 12 -25.21 11.28 3.76
CA HIS A 12 -24.86 11.38 2.33
C HIS A 12 -23.68 10.48 1.93
N LEU A 13 -22.65 10.38 2.77
CA LEU A 13 -21.45 9.59 2.52
C LEU A 13 -21.55 8.17 3.06
N GLY A 14 -22.32 7.93 4.13
CA GLY A 14 -22.51 6.60 4.73
C GLY A 14 -22.97 5.55 3.72
N PRO A 15 -24.07 5.79 2.96
CA PRO A 15 -24.56 4.82 1.98
C PRO A 15 -23.55 4.49 0.87
N ILE A 16 -22.77 5.49 0.45
CA ILE A 16 -21.72 5.32 -0.57
C ILE A 16 -20.56 4.50 0.02
N ALA A 17 -20.15 4.81 1.25
CA ALA A 17 -19.08 4.12 1.94
C ALA A 17 -19.45 2.65 2.22
N GLU A 18 -20.68 2.37 2.64
CA GLU A 18 -21.18 1.01 2.87
C GLU A 18 -21.25 0.20 1.56
N ALA A 19 -21.74 0.81 0.48
CA ALA A 19 -21.78 0.16 -0.83
C ALA A 19 -20.37 -0.19 -1.33
N LEU A 20 -19.41 0.72 -1.18
CA LEU A 20 -18.02 0.47 -1.54
C LEU A 20 -17.37 -0.57 -0.63
N SER A 21 -17.60 -0.49 0.69
CA SER A 21 -17.05 -1.41 1.68
C SER A 21 -17.54 -2.83 1.46
N SER A 22 -18.85 -3.02 1.27
CA SER A 22 -19.44 -4.34 0.99
C SER A 22 -18.94 -4.95 -0.31
N PHE A 23 -18.69 -4.14 -1.34
CA PHE A 23 -18.09 -4.58 -2.59
C PHE A 23 -16.61 -4.98 -2.41
N VAL A 24 -15.81 -4.12 -1.80
CA VAL A 24 -14.36 -4.32 -1.63
C VAL A 24 -14.05 -5.48 -0.68
N PHE A 25 -14.78 -5.57 0.42
CA PHE A 25 -14.60 -6.59 1.46
C PHE A 25 -15.58 -7.76 1.33
N TYR A 26 -16.10 -8.01 0.13
CA TYR A 26 -16.93 -9.19 -0.14
C TYR A 26 -16.21 -10.47 0.33
N THR A 27 -16.86 -11.24 1.18
CA THR A 27 -16.29 -12.44 1.81
C THR A 27 -16.73 -13.70 1.09
N VAL A 28 -15.85 -14.69 1.09
CA VAL A 28 -16.14 -16.05 0.64
C VAL A 28 -15.89 -17.01 1.79
N PRO A 29 -16.81 -17.93 2.11
CA PRO A 29 -16.62 -18.89 3.18
C PRO A 29 -15.55 -19.91 2.77
N ILE A 30 -14.45 -19.97 3.52
CA ILE A 30 -13.36 -20.91 3.30
C ILE A 30 -13.05 -21.58 4.64
N ALA A 31 -13.10 -22.92 4.67
CA ALA A 31 -12.79 -23.71 5.87
C ALA A 31 -13.56 -23.26 7.14
N GLY A 32 -14.81 -22.80 6.98
CA GLY A 32 -15.65 -22.32 8.08
C GLY A 32 -15.37 -20.90 8.56
N THR A 33 -14.51 -20.14 7.86
CA THR A 33 -14.23 -18.72 8.15
C THR A 33 -14.56 -17.86 6.94
N ASP A 34 -15.15 -16.69 7.16
CA ASP A 34 -15.42 -15.71 6.13
C ASP A 34 -14.15 -14.92 5.80
N VAL A 35 -13.60 -15.11 4.61
CA VAL A 35 -12.35 -14.48 4.18
C VAL A 35 -12.65 -13.43 3.10
N PRO A 36 -12.20 -12.17 3.23
CA PRO A 36 -12.37 -11.17 2.19
C PRO A 36 -11.64 -11.56 0.90
N LEU A 37 -12.34 -11.54 -0.23
CA LEU A 37 -11.80 -11.92 -1.54
C LEU A 37 -10.59 -11.07 -1.92
N ILE A 38 -10.60 -9.78 -1.58
CA ILE A 38 -9.48 -8.87 -1.85
C ILE A 38 -8.18 -9.30 -1.17
N VAL A 39 -8.25 -9.88 0.03
CA VAL A 39 -7.07 -10.38 0.76
C VAL A 39 -6.47 -11.57 -0.01
N MET A 40 -7.32 -12.48 -0.47
CA MET A 40 -6.89 -13.62 -1.29
C MET A 40 -6.27 -13.17 -2.61
N TRP A 41 -6.91 -12.24 -3.30
CA TRP A 41 -6.44 -11.69 -4.57
C TRP A 41 -5.07 -11.01 -4.44
N THR A 42 -4.91 -10.16 -3.43
CA THR A 42 -3.65 -9.44 -3.17
C THR A 42 -2.54 -10.39 -2.69
N ALA A 43 -2.86 -11.42 -1.91
CA ALA A 43 -1.90 -12.45 -1.53
C ALA A 43 -1.38 -13.23 -2.74
N VAL A 44 -2.26 -13.61 -3.68
CA VAL A 44 -1.87 -14.29 -4.94
C VAL A 44 -0.97 -13.38 -5.77
N ALA A 45 -1.33 -12.10 -5.93
CA ALA A 45 -0.51 -11.15 -6.67
C ALA A 45 0.88 -10.95 -6.02
N GLY A 46 0.94 -10.78 -4.69
CA GLY A 46 2.19 -10.65 -3.94
C GLY A 46 3.08 -11.88 -4.07
N LEU A 47 2.50 -13.07 -3.99
CA LEU A 47 3.22 -14.33 -4.18
C LEU A 47 3.76 -14.45 -5.61
N PHE A 48 2.91 -14.20 -6.61
CA PHE A 48 3.27 -14.23 -8.02
C PHE A 48 4.43 -13.29 -8.33
N PHE A 49 4.31 -12.00 -8.00
CA PHE A 49 5.36 -11.02 -8.30
C PHE A 49 6.64 -11.30 -7.53
N THR A 50 6.53 -11.75 -6.29
CA THR A 50 7.71 -12.08 -5.48
C THR A 50 8.52 -13.22 -6.11
N PHE A 51 7.87 -14.29 -6.58
CA PHE A 51 8.58 -15.39 -7.25
C PHE A 51 9.01 -15.04 -8.69
N TYR A 52 8.15 -14.37 -9.44
CA TYR A 52 8.44 -13.94 -10.82
C TYR A 52 9.67 -13.02 -10.88
N LEU A 53 9.79 -12.10 -9.93
CA LEU A 53 10.96 -11.21 -9.80
C LEU A 53 12.12 -11.85 -9.02
N ARG A 54 12.03 -13.15 -8.72
CA ARG A 54 13.05 -13.94 -8.02
C ARG A 54 13.46 -13.30 -6.69
N LEU A 55 12.50 -12.99 -5.82
CA LEU A 55 12.73 -12.39 -4.48
C LEU A 55 13.51 -11.06 -4.55
N ILE A 56 13.14 -10.18 -5.48
CA ILE A 56 13.82 -8.90 -5.69
C ILE A 56 13.73 -7.98 -4.46
N ASN A 57 12.62 -8.04 -3.71
CA ASN A 57 12.40 -7.35 -2.44
C ASN A 57 13.53 -7.63 -1.43
N VAL A 58 14.08 -8.85 -1.39
CA VAL A 58 15.21 -9.20 -0.52
C VAL A 58 16.55 -8.88 -1.20
N ARG A 59 16.72 -9.26 -2.46
CA ARG A 59 18.02 -9.09 -3.18
C ARG A 59 18.41 -7.62 -3.40
N ALA A 60 17.43 -6.75 -3.64
CA ALA A 60 17.67 -5.34 -3.97
C ALA A 60 17.55 -4.41 -2.76
N LEU A 61 17.27 -4.91 -1.54
CA LEU A 61 17.05 -4.09 -0.36
C LEU A 61 18.23 -3.14 -0.08
N TRP A 62 19.45 -3.64 -0.14
CA TRP A 62 20.64 -2.83 0.07
C TRP A 62 20.87 -1.80 -1.04
N LEU A 63 20.58 -2.16 -2.29
CA LEU A 63 20.65 -1.22 -3.41
C LEU A 63 19.64 -0.08 -3.24
N ALA A 64 18.43 -0.40 -2.80
CA ALA A 64 17.39 0.58 -2.53
C ALA A 64 17.77 1.55 -1.39
N ILE A 65 18.38 1.04 -0.32
CA ILE A 65 18.87 1.88 0.78
C ILE A 65 19.95 2.86 0.30
N ARG A 66 20.88 2.41 -0.55
CA ARG A 66 21.92 3.28 -1.14
C ARG A 66 21.32 4.38 -2.01
N HIS A 67 20.28 4.07 -2.80
CA HIS A 67 19.53 5.09 -3.55
C HIS A 67 18.82 6.08 -2.63
N ALA A 68 18.15 5.60 -1.58
CA ALA A 68 17.45 6.46 -0.62
C ALA A 68 18.41 7.37 0.16
N ARG A 69 19.65 6.92 0.43
CA ARG A 69 20.69 7.73 1.09
C ARG A 69 21.33 8.78 0.17
N GLY A 70 21.13 8.68 -1.14
CA GLY A 70 21.68 9.62 -2.11
C GLY A 70 23.03 9.22 -2.70
N ASP A 71 23.51 7.98 -2.50
CA ASP A 71 24.76 7.47 -3.09
C ASP A 71 24.77 7.57 -4.64
N PHE A 72 23.58 7.61 -5.24
CA PHE A 72 23.35 7.69 -6.69
C PHE A 72 22.64 8.98 -7.10
N ALA A 73 22.74 10.05 -6.30
CA ALA A 73 22.15 11.33 -6.66
C ALA A 73 22.88 11.95 -7.86
N ASP A 74 22.12 12.26 -8.91
CA ASP A 74 22.60 12.94 -10.11
C ASP A 74 21.86 14.28 -10.25
N PRO A 75 22.57 15.43 -10.24
CA PRO A 75 21.97 16.75 -10.40
C PRO A 75 21.25 16.94 -11.75
N ASP A 76 21.64 16.20 -12.78
CA ASP A 76 21.07 16.30 -14.12
C ASP A 76 19.92 15.29 -14.34
N ALA A 77 19.62 14.46 -13.35
CA ALA A 77 18.54 13.49 -13.45
C ALA A 77 17.16 14.15 -13.49
N ARG A 78 16.32 13.69 -14.42
CA ARG A 78 14.96 14.20 -14.62
C ARG A 78 14.00 13.73 -13.51
N GLY A 79 13.63 14.65 -12.61
CA GLY A 79 12.62 14.45 -11.56
C GLY A 79 12.44 15.70 -10.70
N GLU A 80 11.28 15.84 -10.04
CA GLU A 80 10.95 17.01 -9.22
C GLU A 80 11.53 16.98 -7.81
N ILE A 81 11.74 15.78 -7.29
CA ILE A 81 12.15 15.53 -5.91
C ILE A 81 13.29 14.51 -5.86
N SER A 82 14.12 14.60 -4.83
CA SER A 82 15.19 13.64 -4.60
C SER A 82 14.64 12.25 -4.23
N HIS A 83 15.44 11.21 -4.42
CA HIS A 83 15.08 9.84 -4.04
C HIS A 83 14.63 9.71 -2.57
N PHE A 84 15.33 10.38 -1.66
CA PHE A 84 14.95 10.41 -0.24
C PHE A 84 13.59 11.06 -0.03
N LYS A 85 13.33 12.21 -0.66
CA LYS A 85 12.04 12.90 -0.56
C LYS A 85 10.91 12.04 -1.10
N ALA A 86 11.11 11.35 -2.23
CA ALA A 86 10.13 10.44 -2.79
C ALA A 86 9.78 9.30 -1.81
N VAL A 87 10.79 8.67 -1.20
CA VAL A 87 10.59 7.63 -0.19
C VAL A 87 9.88 8.19 1.05
N ALA A 88 10.30 9.36 1.55
CA ALA A 88 9.70 10.00 2.72
C ALA A 88 8.22 10.33 2.49
N THR A 89 7.86 10.86 1.32
CA THR A 89 6.47 11.12 0.93
C THR A 89 5.66 9.83 0.87
N ALA A 90 6.19 8.78 0.25
CA ALA A 90 5.49 7.50 0.15
C ALA A 90 5.29 6.83 1.54
N VAL A 91 6.29 6.90 2.41
CA VAL A 91 6.22 6.37 3.79
C VAL A 91 5.24 7.19 4.62
N SER A 92 5.28 8.52 4.51
CA SER A 92 4.33 9.40 5.21
C SER A 92 2.88 9.16 4.81
N GLY A 93 2.62 8.82 3.54
CA GLY A 93 1.28 8.52 3.06
C GLY A 93 0.77 7.13 3.47
N THR A 94 1.67 6.23 3.88
CA THR A 94 1.31 4.83 4.20
C THR A 94 1.41 4.49 5.68
N VAL A 95 2.24 5.18 6.47
CA VAL A 95 2.37 4.97 7.93
C VAL A 95 1.47 5.97 8.66
N GLY A 96 0.50 5.45 9.41
CA GLY A 96 -0.38 6.27 10.23
C GLY A 96 -0.91 5.55 11.47
N VAL A 97 -1.69 6.27 12.28
CA VAL A 97 -2.35 5.73 13.50
C VAL A 97 -3.19 4.49 13.18
N GLY A 98 -3.83 4.46 12.01
CA GLY A 98 -4.60 3.33 11.53
C GLY A 98 -3.79 2.03 11.42
N ASN A 99 -2.52 2.08 11.00
CA ASN A 99 -1.68 0.87 10.94
C ASN A 99 -1.29 0.39 12.32
N ILE A 100 -0.97 1.32 13.23
CA ILE A 100 -0.57 0.98 14.61
C ILE A 100 -1.78 0.35 15.34
N GLY A 101 -2.94 1.00 15.27
CA GLY A 101 -4.18 0.50 15.85
C GLY A 101 -4.65 -0.80 15.19
N GLY A 102 -4.58 -0.88 13.86
CA GLY A 102 -4.96 -2.07 13.10
C GLY A 102 -4.12 -3.30 13.45
N VAL A 103 -2.80 -3.14 13.59
CA VAL A 103 -1.92 -4.22 14.06
C VAL A 103 -2.27 -4.63 15.49
N ALA A 104 -2.55 -3.67 16.38
CA ALA A 104 -2.95 -3.97 17.76
C ALA A 104 -4.26 -4.77 17.81
N VAL A 105 -5.26 -4.41 17.01
CA VAL A 105 -6.53 -5.14 16.88
C VAL A 105 -6.29 -6.54 16.30
N ALA A 106 -5.51 -6.65 15.23
CA ALA A 106 -5.21 -7.92 14.58
C ALA A 106 -4.51 -8.91 15.53
N ILE A 107 -3.56 -8.45 16.35
CA ILE A 107 -2.88 -9.30 17.34
C ILE A 107 -3.83 -9.63 18.52
N SER A 108 -4.65 -8.67 18.95
CA SER A 108 -5.60 -8.90 20.05
C SER A 108 -6.66 -9.95 19.70
N LEU A 109 -7.17 -9.93 18.45
CA LEU A 109 -8.18 -10.86 17.98
C LEU A 109 -7.59 -12.18 17.46
N GLY A 110 -6.47 -12.11 16.72
CA GLY A 110 -5.84 -13.27 16.07
C GLY A 110 -4.74 -13.94 16.91
N GLY A 111 -4.41 -13.41 18.07
CA GLY A 111 -3.32 -13.88 18.93
C GLY A 111 -1.92 -13.52 18.41
N PRO A 112 -0.86 -13.97 19.11
CA PRO A 112 0.52 -13.60 18.80
C PRO A 112 0.99 -14.07 17.41
N GLY A 113 0.38 -15.12 16.86
CA GLY A 113 0.67 -15.61 15.50
C GLY A 113 0.32 -14.61 14.39
N ALA A 114 -0.59 -13.66 14.64
CA ALA A 114 -0.95 -12.63 13.66
C ALA A 114 0.24 -11.75 13.25
N ALA A 115 1.17 -11.49 14.18
CA ALA A 115 2.36 -10.67 13.90
C ALA A 115 3.25 -11.29 12.81
N PHE A 116 3.44 -12.61 12.86
CA PHE A 116 4.22 -13.35 11.85
C PHE A 116 3.59 -13.25 10.46
N TRP A 117 2.26 -13.40 10.39
CA TRP A 117 1.53 -13.32 9.12
C TRP A 117 1.47 -11.91 8.55
N LEU A 118 1.31 -10.89 9.40
CA LEU A 118 1.37 -9.48 8.97
C LEU A 118 2.74 -9.12 8.39
N PHE A 119 3.82 -9.57 9.04
CA PHE A 119 5.18 -9.39 8.52
C PHE A 119 5.36 -10.09 7.17
N THR A 120 4.91 -11.35 7.05
CA THR A 120 5.02 -12.14 5.82
C THR A 120 4.22 -11.51 4.67
N ALA A 121 2.99 -11.09 4.93
CA ALA A 121 2.15 -10.40 3.96
C ALA A 121 2.78 -9.08 3.49
N GLY A 122 3.36 -8.31 4.42
CA GLY A 122 4.12 -7.10 4.11
C GLY A 122 5.32 -7.38 3.21
N LEU A 123 6.11 -8.42 3.54
CA LEU A 123 7.29 -8.82 2.76
C LEU A 123 6.91 -9.19 1.31
N LEU A 124 5.84 -9.99 1.13
CA LEU A 124 5.36 -10.39 -0.19
C LEU A 124 4.79 -9.21 -0.98
N SER A 125 4.13 -8.26 -0.31
CA SER A 125 3.52 -7.09 -0.94
C SER A 125 4.55 -6.09 -1.48
N MET A 126 5.79 -6.07 -0.95
CA MET A 126 6.87 -5.21 -1.44
C MET A 126 7.13 -5.39 -2.95
N SER A 127 7.07 -6.63 -3.45
CA SER A 127 7.29 -6.93 -4.87
C SER A 127 6.17 -6.35 -5.74
N THR A 128 4.91 -6.42 -5.28
CA THR A 128 3.78 -5.79 -5.97
C THR A 128 3.95 -4.27 -6.01
N LYS A 129 4.35 -3.65 -4.89
CA LYS A 129 4.57 -2.19 -4.84
C LYS A 129 5.72 -1.76 -5.76
N LEU A 130 6.77 -2.56 -5.85
CA LEU A 130 7.86 -2.30 -6.80
C LEU A 130 7.36 -2.30 -8.26
N VAL A 131 6.51 -3.26 -8.63
CA VAL A 131 5.92 -3.31 -9.97
C VAL A 131 5.06 -2.07 -10.22
N GLU A 132 4.20 -1.70 -9.27
CA GLU A 132 3.35 -0.51 -9.34
C GLU A 132 4.19 0.75 -9.57
N CYS A 133 5.20 1.01 -8.73
CA CYS A 133 6.09 2.17 -8.87
C CYS A 133 6.89 2.15 -10.18
N THR A 134 7.33 0.97 -10.62
CA THR A 134 8.06 0.84 -11.90
C THR A 134 7.16 1.17 -13.09
N LEU A 135 5.90 0.71 -13.06
CA LEU A 135 4.91 1.04 -14.10
C LEU A 135 4.54 2.53 -14.06
N GLY A 136 4.42 3.12 -12.87
CA GLY A 136 4.19 4.56 -12.72
C GLY A 136 5.31 5.39 -13.35
N VAL A 137 6.58 5.01 -13.13
CA VAL A 137 7.73 5.66 -13.80
C VAL A 137 7.71 5.41 -15.31
N LYS A 138 7.35 4.21 -15.77
CA LYS A 138 7.29 3.86 -17.19
C LYS A 138 6.24 4.68 -17.95
N TYR A 139 5.09 4.95 -17.31
CA TYR A 139 3.96 5.64 -17.94
C TYR A 139 3.75 7.08 -17.47
N ARG A 140 4.71 7.64 -16.72
CA ARG A 140 4.63 9.01 -16.21
C ARG A 140 4.48 10.02 -17.34
N ARG A 141 3.66 11.04 -17.11
CA ARG A 141 3.42 12.17 -17.99
C ARG A 141 4.03 13.43 -17.39
N TYR A 142 4.55 14.26 -18.29
CA TYR A 142 5.01 15.60 -17.98
C TYR A 142 3.93 16.57 -18.44
N ASN A 143 3.35 17.30 -17.49
CA ASN A 143 2.32 18.27 -17.74
C ASN A 143 2.94 19.59 -18.21
N ALA A 144 2.11 20.45 -18.82
CA ALA A 144 2.56 21.74 -19.36
C ALA A 144 3.02 22.73 -18.29
N ASP A 145 2.57 22.55 -17.04
CA ASP A 145 2.98 23.33 -15.87
C ASP A 145 4.31 22.84 -15.26
N GLY A 146 4.94 21.83 -15.86
CA GLY A 146 6.17 21.23 -15.38
C GLY A 146 5.96 20.12 -14.34
N SER A 147 4.71 19.84 -13.93
CA SER A 147 4.41 18.77 -12.98
C SER A 147 4.49 17.37 -13.62
N VAL A 148 4.79 16.36 -12.82
CA VAL A 148 4.94 14.95 -13.22
C VAL A 148 3.85 14.11 -12.57
N SER A 149 3.11 13.36 -13.37
CA SER A 149 2.06 12.46 -12.90
C SER A 149 2.29 11.04 -13.41
N GLY A 150 2.34 10.05 -12.52
CA GLY A 150 2.60 8.64 -12.85
C GLY A 150 2.44 7.72 -11.66
#